data_AF-A0A2T4WAY0-F1
#
_entry.id   AF-A0A2T4WAY0-F1
#
_cell.length_a   1.000
_cell.length_b   1.000
_cell.length_c   1.000
_cell.angle_alpha   90.00
_cell.angle_beta   90.00
_cell.angle_gamma   90.00
#
_symmetry.space_group_name_H-M   'P 1'
#
loop_
_entity.id
_entity.type
_entity.pdbx_description
1 polymer ?
#
loop_
_entity_poly.entity_id
_entity_poly.type
_entity_poly.pdbx_seq_one_letter_code
_entity_poly.pdbx_strand_id
1 'polypeptide(L)' 'YFENQAQPEHFTSIFDSLWWAIITLTTVGYGDVYPITVGGKVFTFFILMIGLGIVAIPTGIISSALTRSVDKKE' A
#
# COMPACT_ATOMS: atom_id res chain seq x y z
N TYR A 1 12.27 -3.59 11.83
CA TYR A 1 13.37 -4.57 11.75
C TYR A 1 14.33 -4.21 10.62
N PHE A 2 13.95 -4.36 9.35
CA PHE A 2 14.84 -4.10 8.20
C PHE A 2 15.36 -2.66 8.12
N GLU A 3 14.46 -1.67 8.22
CA GLU A 3 14.82 -0.26 8.00
C GLU A 3 15.14 0.50 9.28
N ASN A 4 14.78 -0.01 10.46
CA ASN A 4 14.95 0.73 11.72
C ASN A 4 16.43 1.03 12.04
N GLN A 5 17.36 0.13 11.75
CA GLN A 5 18.79 0.41 11.95
C GLN A 5 19.38 1.30 10.86
N ALA A 6 18.88 1.21 9.63
CA ALA A 6 19.39 1.97 8.48
C ALA A 6 18.82 3.40 8.40
N GLN A 7 17.59 3.58 8.89
CA GLN A 7 16.83 4.82 8.87
C GLN A 7 16.10 5.01 10.22
N PRO A 8 16.84 5.18 11.33
CA PRO A 8 16.26 5.24 12.66
C PRO A 8 15.32 6.43 12.85
N GLU A 9 15.54 7.55 12.16
CA GLU A 9 14.69 8.75 12.25
C GLU A 9 13.36 8.62 11.50
N HIS A 10 13.30 7.79 10.45
CA HIS A 10 12.08 7.60 9.65
C HIS A 10 11.28 6.36 10.06
N PHE A 11 11.94 5.34 10.60
CA PHE A 11 11.31 4.13 11.10
C PHE A 11 11.48 4.00 12.63
N THR A 12 11.22 5.09 13.36
CA THR A 12 11.33 5.19 14.83
C THR A 12 10.27 4.35 15.54
N SER A 13 9.01 4.41 15.09
CA SER A 13 7.89 3.73 15.71
C SER A 13 7.05 2.92 14.72
N ILE A 14 6.13 2.13 15.26
CA ILE A 14 5.13 1.41 14.46
C ILE A 14 4.24 2.38 13.69
N PHE A 15 3.91 3.55 14.27
CA PHE A 15 3.05 4.54 13.60
C PHE A 15 3.74 5.20 12.41
N ASP A 16 5.04 5.46 12.49
CA ASP A 16 5.81 6.01 11.35
C ASP A 16 5.94 4.97 10.23
N SER A 17 6.12 3.70 10.61
CA SER A 17 6.10 2.58 9.66
C SER A 17 4.71 2.41 9.02
N LEU A 18 3.63 2.63 9.77
CA LEU A 18 2.26 2.60 9.25
C LEU A 18 1.99 3.76 8.28
N TRP A 19 2.48 4.97 8.58
CA TRP A 19 2.39 6.11 7.66
C TRP A 19 2.99 5.76 6.30
N TRP A 20 4.24 5.28 6.31
CA TRP A 20 4.91 4.78 5.10
C TRP A 20 4.08 3.71 4.38
N ALA A 21 3.56 2.72 5.11
CA ALA A 21 2.78 1.63 4.52
C ALA A 21 1.50 2.14 3.85
N ILE A 22 0.79 3.09 4.47
CA ILE A 22 -0.45 3.69 3.95
C ILE A 22 -0.16 4.45 2.65
N ILE A 23 0.81 5.36 2.64
CA ILE A 23 1.11 6.18 1.46
C ILE A 23 1.64 5.34 0.30
N THR A 24 2.32 4.23 0.60
CA THR A 24 2.84 3.30 -0.42
C THR A 24 1.72 2.43 -0.99
N LEU A 25 0.89 1.83 -0.12
CA LEU A 25 -0.21 0.96 -0.55
C LEU A 25 -1.27 1.72 -1.34
N THR A 26 -1.53 2.97 -0.98
CA THR A 26 -2.45 3.86 -1.71
C THR A 26 -1.82 4.49 -2.95
N THR A 27 -0.57 4.14 -3.28
CA THR A 27 0.19 4.65 -4.44
C THR A 27 0.42 6.17 -4.43
N VAL A 28 0.28 6.84 -3.29
CA VAL A 28 0.55 8.28 -3.12
C VAL A 28 2.04 8.57 -3.19
N GLY A 29 2.84 7.84 -2.39
CA GLY A 29 4.30 7.85 -2.46
C GLY A 29 4.95 9.24 -2.38
N TYR A 30 4.75 9.98 -1.28
CA TYR A 30 5.36 11.31 -1.08
C TYR A 30 6.90 11.32 -1.17
N GLY A 31 7.55 10.17 -0.93
CA GLY A 31 9.01 10.03 -1.03
C GLY A 31 9.76 10.54 0.21
N ASP A 32 9.04 10.93 1.26
CA ASP A 32 9.53 11.32 2.57
C ASP A 32 10.13 10.13 3.35
N VAL A 33 9.58 8.93 3.15
CA VAL A 33 10.06 7.69 3.74
C VAL A 33 9.88 6.53 2.77
N TYR A 34 10.88 5.68 2.65
CA TYR A 34 10.85 4.46 1.84
C TYR A 34 11.99 3.52 2.24
N PRO A 35 11.82 2.20 2.09
CA PRO A 35 12.86 1.23 2.46
C PRO A 35 14.08 1.34 1.55
N ILE A 36 15.26 1.46 2.15
CA ILE A 36 16.53 1.53 1.42
C ILE A 36 17.28 0.20 1.44
N THR A 37 17.06 -0.63 2.45
CA THR A 37 17.75 -1.92 2.60
C THR A 37 17.24 -2.94 1.59
N VAL A 38 18.10 -3.90 1.21
CA VAL A 38 17.71 -4.99 0.32
C VAL A 38 16.58 -5.81 0.92
N GLY A 39 16.66 -6.14 2.21
CA GLY A 39 15.62 -6.88 2.92
C GLY A 39 14.28 -6.14 2.96
N GLY A 40 14.30 -4.83 3.26
CA GLY A 40 13.10 -4.00 3.28
C GLY A 40 12.45 -3.85 1.90
N LYS A 41 13.26 -3.70 0.84
CA LYS A 41 12.76 -3.65 -0.55
C LYS A 41 12.10 -4.95 -0.97
N VAL A 42 12.75 -6.09 -0.73
CA VAL A 42 12.20 -7.42 -1.06
C VAL A 42 10.91 -7.69 -0.27
N PHE A 43 10.91 -7.39 1.03
CA PHE A 43 9.70 -7.54 1.86
C PHE A 43 8.54 -6.69 1.34
N THR A 44 8.81 -5.40 1.07
CA THR A 44 7.82 -4.46 0.54
C THR A 44 7.24 -4.94 -0.78
N PHE A 45 8.06 -5.46 -1.68
CA PHE A 45 7.60 -5.99 -2.97
C PHE A 45 6.52 -7.07 -2.80
N PHE A 46 6.76 -8.08 -1.95
CA PHE A 46 5.77 -9.14 -1.71
C PHE A 46 4.51 -8.63 -1.03
N ILE A 47 4.65 -7.75 -0.05
CA ILE A 47 3.49 -7.17 0.67
C ILE A 47 2.63 -6.33 -0.26
N LEU A 48 3.22 -5.53 -1.15
CA LEU A 48 2.45 -4.73 -2.11
C LEU A 48 1.73 -5.59 -3.15
N MET A 49 2.33 -6.68 -3.64
CA MET A 49 1.63 -7.61 -4.53
C MET A 49 0.36 -8.18 -3.87
N ILE A 50 0.45 -8.56 -2.60
CA ILE A 50 -0.70 -9.08 -1.84
C ILE A 50 -1.70 -7.95 -1.56
N GLY A 51 -1.23 -6.79 -1.09
CA GLY A 51 -2.06 -5.65 -0.72
C GLY A 51 -2.87 -5.10 -1.90
N LEU A 52 -2.25 -4.96 -3.06
CA LEU A 52 -2.94 -4.54 -4.29
C LEU A 52 -3.99 -5.58 -4.73
N GLY A 53 -3.69 -6.88 -4.58
CA GLY A 53 -4.65 -7.95 -4.83
C GLY A 53 -5.89 -7.85 -3.92
N ILE A 54 -5.70 -7.52 -2.65
CA ILE A 54 -6.80 -7.33 -1.69
C ILE A 54 -7.63 -6.10 -2.06
N VAL A 55 -7.02 -4.98 -2.44
CA VAL A 55 -7.71 -3.74 -2.82
C VAL A 55 -8.50 -3.90 -4.14
N ALA A 56 -8.05 -4.78 -5.04
CA ALA A 56 -8.74 -5.05 -6.30
C ALA A 56 -10.13 -5.68 -6.11
N ILE A 57 -10.32 -6.50 -5.06
CA ILE A 57 -11.58 -7.21 -4.79
C ILE A 57 -12.76 -6.26 -4.52
N PRO A 58 -12.73 -5.38 -3.49
CA PRO A 58 -13.84 -4.45 -3.22
C PRO A 58 -14.04 -3.47 -4.39
N THR A 59 -12.96 -3.03 -5.05
CA THR A 59 -13.03 -2.18 -6.23
C THR A 59 -13.82 -2.85 -7.35
N GLY A 60 -13.55 -4.14 -7.63
CA GLY A 60 -14.27 -4.92 -8.64
C GLY A 60 -15.75 -5.11 -8.30
N ILE A 61 -16.07 -5.36 -7.02
CA ILE A 61 -17.47 -5.48 -6.55
C ILE A 61 -18.23 -4.17 -6.75
N ILE A 62 -17.64 -3.04 -6.35
CA ILE A 62 -18.25 -1.71 -6.51
C ILE A 62 -18.43 -1.38 -7.99
N SER A 63 -17.43 -1.64 -8.82
CA SER A 63 -17.50 -1.43 -10.27
C SER A 63 -18.64 -2.24 -10.90
N SER A 64 -18.76 -3.53 -10.55
CA SER A 64 -19.84 -4.39 -11.05
C SER A 64 -21.22 -3.90 -10.63
N ALA A 65 -21.38 -3.48 -9.38
CA ALA A 65 -22.62 -2.89 -8.88
C ALA A 65 -22.99 -1.60 -9.61
N LEU A 66 -21.98 -0.75 -9.89
CA LEU A 66 -22.17 0.51 -10.62
C LEU A 66 -22.59 0.24 -12.07
N THR A 67 -21.89 -0.63 -12.80
CA THR A 67 -22.24 -1.00 -14.19
C THR A 67 -23.68 -1.51 -14.27
N ARG A 68 -24.08 -2.42 -13.38
CA ARG A 68 -25.45 -2.93 -13.32
C ARG A 68 -26.50 -1.85 -13.03
N SER A 69 -26.14 -0.81 -12.28
CA SER A 69 -27.04 0.30 -11.97
C SER A 69 -27.21 1.28 -13.13
N VAL A 70 -26.20 1.41 -13.99
CA VAL A 70 -26.26 2.20 -15.23
C VAL A 70 -27.11 1.48 -16.26
N ASP A 71 -26.88 0.19 -16.49
CA ASP A 71 -27.66 -0.63 -17.43
C ASP A 71 -29.16 -0.69 -17.11
N LYS A 72 -29.53 -0.58 -15.82
CA LYS A 72 -30.94 -0.60 -15.38
C LYS A 72 -31.66 0.75 -15.58
N LYS A 73 -30.91 1.84 -15.83
CA LYS A 73 -31.47 3.18 -16.03
C LYS A 73 -31.72 3.52 -17.49
N GLU A 74 -31.11 2.79 -18.43
CA GLU A 74 -31.44 2.82 -19.86
C GLU A 74 -32.58 1.83 -20.18
#